data_AF-A0A2V6FI15-F1
#
_entry.id   AF-A0A2V6FI15-F1
#
_cell.length_a   1.000
_cell.length_b   1.000
_cell.length_c   1.000
_cell.angle_alpha   90.00
_cell.angle_beta   90.00
_cell.angle_gamma   90.00
#
_symmetry.space_group_name_H-M   'P 1'
#
loop_
_entity.id
_entity.type
_entity.pdbx_description
1 polymer ?
#
loop_
_entity_poly.entity_id
_entity_poly.type
_entity_poly.pdbx_seq_one_letter_code
_entity_poly.pdbx_strand_id
1 'polypeptide(L)'
;MIAVVFGLPELLIIAAWIAGVIALWRTKKKVVAGLLGGLLVLLLVAVAILDCVPARQIAQRSACIANLRAIQDAKEAWARQNNKAPTEVPSEMELFGEGRYLKSRPECPARGTISLGPIDQKSTCSFASKGHRLE
;
A
#
# COMPACT_ATOMS: atom_id res chain seq x y z
N MET A 1 -20.97 -74.23 -12.01
CA MET A 1 -21.36 -72.87 -11.61
C MET A 1 -22.01 -72.98 -10.24
N ILE A 2 -21.22 -72.81 -9.17
CA ILE A 2 -21.68 -73.03 -7.79
C ILE A 2 -22.29 -71.72 -7.31
N ALA A 3 -23.62 -71.66 -7.23
CA ALA A 3 -24.32 -70.54 -6.63
C ALA A 3 -24.10 -70.61 -5.12
N VAL A 4 -23.18 -69.80 -4.59
CA VAL A 4 -23.05 -69.60 -3.13
C VAL A 4 -24.29 -68.82 -2.69
N VAL A 5 -25.25 -69.52 -2.10
CA VAL A 5 -26.46 -68.92 -1.52
C VAL A 5 -26.03 -68.23 -0.22
N PHE A 6 -25.61 -66.96 -0.33
CA PHE A 6 -25.32 -66.12 0.83
C PHE A 6 -26.62 -65.88 1.60
N GLY A 7 -26.71 -66.46 2.80
CA GLY A 7 -27.87 -66.26 3.66
C GLY A 7 -28.03 -64.78 4.06
N LEU A 8 -29.28 -64.35 4.24
CA LEU A 8 -29.66 -63.02 4.74
C LEU A 8 -28.81 -62.49 5.94
N PRO A 9 -28.35 -63.30 6.92
CA PRO A 9 -27.54 -62.79 8.03
C PRO A 9 -26.12 -62.33 7.64
N GLU A 10 -25.47 -62.96 6.67
CA GLU A 10 -24.10 -62.60 6.24
C GLU A 10 -24.08 -61.22 5.55
N LEU A 11 -25.10 -60.92 4.75
CA LEU A 11 -25.24 -59.63 4.05
C LEU A 11 -25.47 -58.47 5.03
N LEU A 12 -26.18 -58.70 6.13
CA LEU A 12 -26.42 -57.68 7.16
C LEU A 12 -25.14 -57.29 7.89
N ILE A 13 -24.24 -58.25 8.13
CA ILE A 13 -22.94 -57.98 8.77
C ILE A 13 -22.07 -57.10 7.87
N ILE A 14 -21.99 -57.42 6.57
CA ILE A 14 -21.21 -56.64 5.60
C ILE A 14 -21.78 -55.23 5.45
N ALA A 15 -23.10 -55.08 5.36
CA ALA A 15 -23.75 -53.78 5.28
C ALA A 15 -23.49 -52.91 6.51
N ALA A 16 -23.53 -53.49 7.72
CA ALA A 16 -23.21 -52.79 8.96
C ALA A 16 -21.74 -52.33 9.00
N TRP A 17 -20.80 -53.18 8.57
CA TRP A 17 -19.38 -52.83 8.45
C TRP A 17 -19.14 -51.69 7.45
N ILE A 18 -19.76 -51.75 6.27
CA ILE A 18 -19.64 -50.70 5.24
C ILE A 18 -20.25 -49.38 5.74
N ALA A 19 -21.42 -49.41 6.38
CA ALA A 19 -22.06 -48.23 6.94
C ALA A 19 -21.19 -47.57 8.03
N GLY A 20 -20.56 -48.36 8.90
CA GLY A 20 -19.63 -47.88 9.93
C GLY A 20 -18.38 -47.21 9.34
N VAL A 21 -17.76 -47.82 8.32
CA VAL A 21 -16.59 -47.26 7.63
C VAL A 21 -16.95 -45.96 6.91
N ILE A 22 -18.08 -45.93 6.21
CA ILE A 22 -18.58 -44.72 5.52
C ILE A 22 -18.87 -43.60 6.53
N ALA A 23 -19.50 -43.93 7.67
CA ALA A 23 -19.80 -42.95 8.72
C ALA A 23 -18.51 -42.35 9.32
N LEU A 24 -17.51 -43.18 9.61
CA LEU A 24 -16.21 -42.75 10.13
C LEU A 24 -15.43 -41.86 9.15
N TRP A 25 -15.52 -42.17 7.86
CA TRP A 25 -14.86 -41.38 6.81
C TRP A 25 -15.56 -40.01 6.60
N ARG A 26 -16.89 -39.98 6.74
CA ARG A 26 -17.73 -38.79 6.56
C ARG A 26 -17.53 -37.76 7.67
N THR A 27 -17.32 -38.20 8.92
CA THR A 27 -17.06 -37.30 10.05
C THR A 27 -15.72 -36.60 9.90
N LYS A 28 -14.62 -37.33 9.64
CA LYS A 28 -13.29 -36.75 9.39
C LYS A 28 -13.29 -35.73 8.25
N LYS A 29 -13.98 -36.02 7.15
CA LYS A 29 -14.07 -35.13 5.99
C LYS A 29 -14.80 -33.81 6.32
N LYS A 30 -15.81 -33.84 7.19
CA LYS A 30 -16.52 -32.64 7.64
C LYS A 30 -15.68 -31.77 8.57
N VAL A 31 -14.89 -32.37 9.48
CA VAL A 31 -13.99 -31.58 10.37
C VAL A 31 -12.87 -30.94 9.55
N VAL A 32 -12.29 -31.67 8.60
CA VAL A 32 -11.25 -31.13 7.70
C VAL A 32 -11.80 -30.01 6.82
N ALA A 33 -13.01 -30.17 6.24
CA ALA A 33 -13.65 -29.12 5.45
C ALA A 33 -13.98 -27.88 6.28
N GLY A 34 -14.43 -28.06 7.53
CA GLY A 34 -14.70 -26.95 8.45
C GLY A 34 -13.43 -26.20 8.87
N LEU A 35 -12.34 -26.91 9.19
CA LEU A 35 -11.05 -26.32 9.53
C LEU A 35 -10.47 -25.52 8.35
N LEU A 36 -10.50 -26.09 7.14
CA LEU A 36 -10.01 -25.41 5.93
C LEU A 36 -10.85 -24.16 5.60
N GLY A 37 -12.18 -24.27 5.69
CA GLY A 37 -13.08 -23.14 5.46
C GLY A 37 -12.91 -22.03 6.50
N GLY A 38 -12.82 -22.38 7.79
CA GLY A 38 -12.59 -21.42 8.86
C GLY A 38 -11.26 -20.68 8.73
N LEU A 39 -10.18 -21.40 8.41
CA LEU A 39 -8.87 -20.80 8.16
C LEU A 39 -8.90 -19.81 6.99
N LEU A 40 -9.59 -20.16 5.89
CA LEU A 40 -9.74 -19.28 4.74
C LEU A 40 -10.49 -18.00 5.08
N VAL A 41 -11.60 -18.09 5.82
CA VAL A 41 -12.37 -16.92 6.25
C VAL A 41 -11.55 -16.01 7.16
N LEU A 42 -10.81 -16.57 8.11
CA LEU A 42 -9.93 -15.81 8.99
C LEU A 42 -8.84 -15.07 8.21
N LEU A 43 -8.24 -15.71 7.20
CA LEU A 43 -7.24 -15.09 6.33
C LEU A 43 -7.84 -13.92 5.52
N LEU A 44 -9.03 -14.08 4.95
CA LEU A 44 -9.70 -13.04 4.17
C LEU A 44 -10.03 -11.80 5.01
N VAL A 45 -10.52 -12.00 6.24
CA VAL A 45 -10.81 -10.89 7.17
C VAL A 45 -9.53 -10.16 7.58
N ALA A 46 -8.44 -10.88 7.81
CA ALA A 46 -7.16 -10.27 8.17
C ALA A 46 -6.61 -9.35 7.05
N VAL A 47 -6.76 -9.73 5.78
CA VAL A 47 -6.36 -8.90 4.64
C VAL A 47 -7.20 -7.64 4.55
N ALA A 48 -8.53 -7.75 4.68
CA ALA A 48 -9.43 -6.61 4.57
C ALA A 48 -9.19 -5.50 5.62
N ILE A 49 -8.66 -5.84 6.80
CA ILE A 49 -8.30 -4.86 7.84
C ILE A 49 -7.06 -4.04 7.43
N LEU A 50 -6.14 -4.63 6.65
CA LEU A 50 -4.89 -3.99 6.25
C LEU A 50 -5.08 -2.88 5.18
N ASP A 51 -6.22 -2.86 4.49
CA ASP A 51 -6.52 -1.92 3.40
C ASP A 51 -6.84 -0.48 3.87
N CYS A 52 -6.72 -0.16 5.15
CA CYS A 52 -6.99 1.20 5.68
C CYS A 52 -5.78 2.15 5.65
N VAL A 53 -4.81 1.96 4.74
CA VAL A 53 -3.76 2.97 4.50
C VAL A 53 -4.14 3.80 3.28
N PRO A 54 -4.44 5.12 3.42
CA PRO A 54 -4.83 5.95 2.30
C PRO A 54 -3.62 6.19 1.39
N ALA A 55 -3.42 5.32 0.39
CA ALA A 55 -2.35 5.39 -0.60
C ALA A 55 -2.24 6.78 -1.24
N ARG A 56 -3.37 7.47 -1.40
CA ARG A 56 -3.44 8.86 -1.89
C ARG A 56 -2.66 9.83 -1.02
N GLN A 57 -2.73 9.73 0.31
CA GLN A 57 -2.01 10.64 1.21
C GLN A 57 -0.50 10.41 1.16
N ILE A 58 -0.08 9.14 1.06
CA ILE A 58 1.35 8.79 0.90
C ILE A 58 1.88 9.34 -0.42
N ALA A 59 1.15 9.15 -1.53
CA ALA A 59 1.53 9.67 -2.84
C ALA A 59 1.55 11.21 -2.89
N GLN A 60 0.57 11.87 -2.24
CA GLN A 60 0.55 13.33 -2.14
C GLN A 60 1.75 13.87 -1.34
N ARG A 61 2.11 13.18 -0.24
CA ARG A 61 3.27 13.53 0.58
C ARG A 61 4.57 13.36 -0.20
N SER A 62 4.76 12.21 -0.86
CA SER A 62 5.99 11.93 -1.61
C SER A 62 6.18 12.89 -2.79
N ALA A 63 5.12 13.16 -3.56
CA ALA A 63 5.15 14.12 -4.66
C ALA A 63 5.44 15.54 -4.17
N CYS A 64 4.84 15.96 -3.06
CA CYS A 64 5.15 17.26 -2.46
C CYS A 64 6.62 17.36 -2.02
N ILE A 65 7.17 16.32 -1.39
CA ILE A 65 8.58 16.29 -0.99
C ILE A 65 9.50 16.36 -2.21
N ALA A 66 9.19 15.62 -3.28
CA ALA A 66 9.95 15.69 -4.53
C ALA A 66 9.93 17.11 -5.14
N ASN A 67 8.77 17.77 -5.14
CA ASN A 67 8.63 19.16 -5.60
C ASN A 67 9.46 20.13 -4.74
N LEU A 68 9.45 19.98 -3.41
CA LEU A 68 10.26 20.80 -2.51
C LEU A 68 11.76 20.62 -2.75
N ARG A 69 12.22 19.38 -2.99
CA ARG A 69 13.62 19.08 -3.34
C ARG A 69 14.02 19.75 -4.66
N ALA A 70 13.21 19.60 -5.70
CA ALA A 70 13.47 20.22 -7.00
C ALA A 70 13.59 21.76 -6.90
N ILE A 71 12.79 22.39 -6.04
CA ILE A 71 12.90 23.82 -5.75
C ILE A 71 14.23 24.13 -5.03
N GLN A 72 14.62 23.34 -4.02
CA GLN A 72 15.90 23.57 -3.33
C GLN A 72 17.09 23.43 -4.29
N ASP A 73 17.09 22.39 -5.11
CA ASP A 73 18.15 22.16 -6.09
C ASP A 73 18.23 23.34 -7.08
N ALA A 74 17.07 23.86 -7.51
CA ALA A 74 17.00 25.05 -8.35
C ALA A 74 17.50 26.31 -7.66
N LYS A 75 17.15 26.53 -6.38
CA LYS A 75 17.64 27.67 -5.59
C LYS A 75 19.15 27.64 -5.43
N GLU A 76 19.71 26.47 -5.10
CA GLU A 76 21.15 26.29 -4.98
C GLU A 76 21.86 26.48 -6.30
N ALA A 77 21.31 25.97 -7.40
CA ALA A 77 21.85 26.17 -8.74
C ALA A 77 21.83 27.67 -9.12
N TRP A 78 20.74 28.38 -8.83
CA TRP A 78 20.64 29.82 -9.03
C TRP A 78 21.66 30.61 -8.22
N ALA A 79 21.84 30.24 -6.95
CA ALA A 79 22.82 30.87 -6.07
C ALA A 79 24.25 30.69 -6.59
N ARG A 80 24.58 29.48 -7.02
CA ARG A 80 25.89 29.14 -7.58
C ARG A 80 26.18 29.90 -8.89
N GLN A 81 25.20 30.00 -9.78
CA GLN A 81 25.40 30.66 -11.08
C GLN A 81 25.45 32.19 -10.98
N ASN A 82 24.70 32.79 -10.04
CA ASN A 82 24.59 34.24 -9.91
C ASN A 82 25.48 34.81 -8.79
N ASN A 83 26.34 34.00 -8.17
CA ASN A 83 27.20 34.37 -7.03
C ASN A 83 26.40 35.05 -5.90
N LYS A 84 25.24 34.50 -5.56
CA LYS A 84 24.34 35.09 -4.56
C LYS A 84 24.65 34.60 -3.15
N ALA A 85 24.47 35.49 -2.18
CA ALA A 85 24.59 35.14 -0.78
C ALA A 85 23.49 34.14 -0.37
N PRO A 86 23.76 33.25 0.59
CA PRO A 86 22.79 32.25 1.03
C PRO A 86 21.54 32.85 1.72
N THR A 87 21.59 34.12 2.11
CA THR A 87 20.46 34.87 2.67
C THR A 87 19.55 35.49 1.61
N GLU A 88 19.94 35.48 0.33
CA GLU A 88 19.11 36.02 -0.75
C GLU A 88 17.95 35.09 -1.09
N VAL A 89 16.81 35.70 -1.41
CA VAL A 89 15.60 34.99 -1.84
C VAL A 89 15.45 35.19 -3.35
N PRO A 90 15.50 34.11 -4.15
CA PRO A 90 15.25 34.24 -5.58
C PRO A 90 13.80 34.61 -5.85
N SER A 91 13.56 35.42 -6.89
CA SER A 91 12.19 35.69 -7.34
C SER A 91 11.61 34.50 -8.10
N GLU A 92 10.29 34.37 -8.12
CA GLU A 92 9.62 33.28 -8.86
C GLU A 92 9.95 33.30 -10.36
N MET A 93 10.17 34.48 -10.95
CA MET A 93 10.50 34.65 -12.38
C MET A 93 11.93 34.21 -12.74
N GLU A 94 12.83 34.20 -11.76
CA GLU A 94 14.21 33.75 -11.97
C GLU A 94 14.32 32.24 -11.87
N LEU A 95 13.48 31.62 -11.03
CA LEU A 95 13.50 30.19 -10.76
C LEU A 95 12.62 29.39 -11.73
N PHE A 96 11.44 29.92 -12.06
CA PHE A 96 10.42 29.23 -12.84
C PHE A 96 10.24 29.86 -14.23
N GLY A 97 10.14 29.02 -15.26
CA GLY A 97 9.85 29.44 -16.63
C GLY A 97 10.53 28.55 -17.68
N GLU A 98 10.16 28.72 -18.95
CA GLU A 98 10.83 28.02 -20.04
C GLU A 98 12.30 28.46 -20.12
N GLY A 99 13.21 27.49 -20.09
CA GLY A 99 14.67 27.74 -20.09
C GLY A 99 15.25 28.17 -18.74
N ARG A 100 14.47 28.17 -17.65
CA ARG A 100 14.95 28.40 -16.28
C ARG A 100 15.25 27.08 -15.57
N TYR A 101 15.60 27.17 -14.28
CA TYR A 101 15.92 26.02 -13.44
C TYR A 101 14.77 25.02 -13.34
N LEU A 102 13.53 25.51 -13.22
CA LEU A 102 12.31 24.69 -13.31
C LEU A 102 11.40 25.19 -14.44
N LYS A 103 10.86 24.26 -15.23
CA LYS A 103 9.95 24.56 -16.36
C LYS A 103 8.67 25.28 -15.92
N SER A 104 8.13 24.89 -14.77
CA SER A 104 6.93 25.49 -14.19
C SER A 104 7.01 25.46 -12.67
N ARG A 105 6.21 26.32 -12.03
CA ARG A 105 6.07 26.32 -10.58
C ARG A 105 5.36 25.02 -10.15
N PRO A 106 5.99 24.16 -9.33
CA PRO A 106 5.38 22.92 -8.93
C PRO A 106 4.33 23.21 -7.85
N GLU A 107 3.14 22.63 -8.02
CA GLU A 107 2.07 22.76 -7.04
C GLU A 107 2.06 21.55 -6.09
N CYS A 108 1.65 21.77 -4.85
CA CYS A 108 1.42 20.66 -3.93
C CYS A 108 0.11 19.95 -4.32
N PRO A 109 0.11 18.61 -4.53
CA PRO A 109 -1.10 17.86 -4.90
C PRO A 109 -2.15 17.79 -3.78
N ALA A 110 -1.82 18.25 -2.57
CA ALA A 110 -2.76 18.50 -1.48
C ALA A 110 -3.35 19.93 -1.51
N ARG A 111 -3.07 20.71 -2.57
CA ARG A 111 -3.42 22.13 -2.74
C ARG A 111 -2.79 23.05 -1.68
N GLY A 112 -1.58 22.72 -1.25
CA GLY A 112 -0.79 23.55 -0.34
C GLY A 112 0.03 24.59 -1.09
N THR A 113 0.31 25.71 -0.41
CA THR A 113 1.23 26.72 -0.94
C THR A 113 2.66 26.38 -0.54
N ILE A 114 3.59 26.51 -1.48
CA ILE A 114 5.02 26.34 -1.23
C ILE A 114 5.65 27.72 -1.05
N SER A 115 6.40 27.88 0.05
CA SER A 115 7.21 29.05 0.37
C SER A 115 8.68 28.74 0.08
N LEU A 116 9.30 29.58 -0.76
CA LEU A 116 10.69 29.42 -1.21
C LEU A 116 11.68 29.63 -0.06
N GLY A 117 11.54 30.73 0.68
CA GLY A 117 12.52 31.17 1.68
C GLY A 117 13.90 31.52 1.09
N PRO A 118 14.81 32.05 1.92
CA PRO A 118 16.22 32.26 1.54
C PRO A 118 16.92 30.93 1.24
N ILE A 119 18.04 30.95 0.53
CA ILE A 119 18.76 29.73 0.09
C ILE A 119 19.20 28.86 1.26
N ASP A 120 19.63 29.46 2.38
CA ASP A 120 20.00 28.77 3.62
C ASP A 120 18.83 28.09 4.34
N GLN A 121 17.60 28.46 3.99
CA GLN A 121 16.40 27.88 4.57
C GLN A 121 15.74 26.88 3.60
N LYS A 122 15.37 25.72 4.15
CA LYS A 122 14.60 24.72 3.41
C LYS A 122 13.25 25.29 3.00
N SER A 123 12.86 25.05 1.75
CA SER A 123 11.53 25.39 1.25
C SER A 123 10.45 24.64 2.04
N THR A 124 9.37 25.33 2.42
CA THR A 124 8.30 24.78 3.26
C THR A 124 6.97 24.76 2.54
N CYS A 125 6.12 23.78 2.84
CA CYS A 125 4.75 23.70 2.36
C CYS A 125 3.77 24.00 3.50
N SER A 126 2.60 24.60 3.20
CA SER A 126 1.54 24.84 4.20
C SER A 126 1.08 23.58 4.95
N PHE A 127 1.27 22.40 4.35
CA PHE A 127 0.95 21.10 4.95
C PHE A 127 2.15 20.44 5.66
N ALA A 128 3.16 21.20 6.06
CA ALA A 128 4.32 20.68 6.79
C ALA A 128 3.91 19.90 8.07
N SER A 129 2.83 20.30 8.74
CA SER A 129 2.27 19.59 9.91
C SER A 129 1.77 18.17 9.60
N LYS A 130 1.42 17.89 8.34
CA LYS A 130 1.02 16.55 7.86
C LYS A 130 2.21 15.76 7.28
N GLY A 131 3.44 16.22 7.49
CA GLY A 131 4.67 15.56 7.03
C GLY A 131 5.12 15.96 5.62
N HIS A 132 4.51 16.96 4.99
CA HIS A 132 4.94 17.51 3.70
C HIS A 132 6.09 18.52 3.88
N ARG A 133 7.23 18.06 4.39
CA ARG A 133 8.42 18.90 4.65
C ARG A 133 9.70 18.18 4.24
N LEU A 134 10.74 18.96 3.97
CA LEU A 134 12.10 18.45 3.87
C LEU A 134 12.64 18.29 5.29
N GLU A 135 12.93 17.06 5.69
CA GLU A 135 13.64 16.77 6.95
C GLU A 135 15.11 17.17 6.85
#